data_AF-C0GK54-F1
#
_entry.id   AF-C0GK54-F1
#
_cell.length_a   1.000
_cell.length_b   1.000
_cell.length_c   1.000
_cell.angle_alpha   90.00
_cell.angle_beta   90.00
_cell.angle_gamma   90.00
#
_symmetry.space_group_name_H-M   'P 1'
#
loop_
_entity.id
_entity.type
_entity.pdbx_description
1 polymer ?
#
loop_
_entity_poly.entity_id
_entity_poly.type
_entity_poly.pdbx_seq_one_letter_code
_entity_poly.pdbx_strand_id
1 'polypeptide(L)'
;MIRKGKTLEAEESLLKAAESSSPMDRHYAYVKLIRLYQKMMQSGEDRLDQLVQICKQDIELFPDFHEAWTIEYLHQVPTPYFPSFSVLAEIYEEQGKIREAIDLCELALGYGLEETIGEDFPARLERLYAKSEPEKK
;
A
#
# COMPACT_ATOMS: atom_id res chain seq x y z
N MET A 1 9.22 24.49 -2.22
CA MET A 1 9.57 23.99 -3.58
C MET A 1 10.49 22.79 -3.44
N ILE A 2 9.99 21.59 -3.72
CA ILE A 2 10.86 20.42 -3.92
C ILE A 2 11.61 20.62 -5.24
N ARG A 3 12.92 20.34 -5.26
CA ARG A 3 13.70 20.44 -6.50
C ARG A 3 13.35 19.22 -7.38
N LYS A 4 12.61 19.45 -8.46
CA LYS A 4 12.13 18.41 -9.40
C LYS A 4 13.20 17.42 -9.87
N GLY A 5 14.47 17.85 -9.98
CA GLY A 5 15.59 16.93 -10.31
C GLY A 5 15.89 15.89 -9.23
N LYS A 6 15.78 16.26 -7.94
CA LYS A 6 16.09 15.34 -6.83
C LYS A 6 15.02 14.26 -6.65
N THR A 7 13.77 14.52 -7.04
CA THR A 7 12.69 13.53 -6.96
C THR A 7 12.80 12.47 -8.04
N LEU A 8 13.25 12.84 -9.25
CA LEU A 8 13.49 11.89 -10.34
C LEU A 8 14.67 10.96 -10.05
N GLU A 9 15.80 11.49 -9.55
CA GLU A 9 16.94 10.67 -9.15
C GLU A 9 16.58 9.68 -8.01
N ALA A 10 15.74 10.14 -7.07
CA ALA A 10 15.23 9.30 -6.00
C ALA A 10 14.28 8.22 -6.53
N GLU A 11 13.39 8.56 -7.45
CA GLU A 11 12.49 7.62 -8.13
C GLU A 11 13.28 6.51 -8.82
N GLU A 12 14.25 6.86 -9.67
CA GLU A 12 15.10 5.89 -10.38
C GLU A 12 15.86 4.97 -9.42
N SER A 13 16.46 5.53 -8.37
CA SER A 13 17.20 4.76 -7.36
C SER A 13 16.31 3.77 -6.63
N LEU A 14 15.07 4.16 -6.32
CA LEU A 14 14.11 3.29 -5.65
C LEU A 14 13.53 2.22 -6.58
N LEU A 15 13.25 2.55 -7.84
CA LEU A 15 12.82 1.58 -8.85
C LEU A 15 13.88 0.49 -9.04
N LYS A 16 15.16 0.87 -9.11
CA LYS A 16 16.27 -0.09 -9.15
C LYS A 16 16.35 -0.96 -7.89
N ALA A 17 16.10 -0.39 -6.71
CA ALA A 17 16.05 -1.18 -5.48
C ALA A 17 14.88 -2.17 -5.46
N ALA A 18 13.75 -1.82 -6.11
CA ALA A 18 12.60 -2.70 -6.26
C ALA A 18 12.82 -3.89 -7.22
N GLU A 19 13.96 -3.93 -7.93
CA GLU A 19 14.42 -5.07 -8.72
C GLU A 19 15.20 -6.11 -7.89
N SER A 20 15.36 -5.89 -6.57
CA SER A 20 16.04 -6.84 -5.67
C SER A 20 15.38 -8.22 -5.72
N SER A 21 16.17 -9.29 -5.56
CA SER A 21 15.64 -10.65 -5.40
C SER A 21 15.05 -10.90 -4.00
N SER A 22 15.33 -10.02 -3.03
CA SER A 22 14.81 -10.12 -1.67
C SER A 22 13.41 -9.52 -1.57
N PRO A 23 12.37 -10.29 -1.18
CA PRO A 23 11.02 -9.76 -0.96
C PRO A 23 11.00 -8.60 0.05
N MET A 24 11.85 -8.67 1.08
CA MET A 24 11.96 -7.60 2.08
C MET A 24 12.52 -6.30 1.48
N ASP A 25 13.59 -6.37 0.69
CA ASP A 25 14.17 -5.18 0.07
C ASP A 25 13.21 -4.55 -0.93
N ARG A 26 12.51 -5.37 -1.72
CA ARG A 26 11.48 -4.94 -2.66
C ARG A 26 10.37 -4.19 -1.94
N HIS A 27 9.82 -4.77 -0.87
CA HIS A 27 8.79 -4.14 -0.05
C HIS A 27 9.25 -2.77 0.48
N TYR A 28 10.44 -2.68 1.08
CA TYR A 28 10.95 -1.40 1.58
C TYR A 28 11.23 -0.37 0.48
N ALA A 29 11.56 -0.80 -0.74
CA ALA A 29 11.64 0.08 -1.90
C ALA A 29 10.26 0.61 -2.30
N TYR A 30 9.24 -0.26 -2.36
CA TYR A 30 7.86 0.12 -2.65
C TYR A 30 7.28 1.09 -1.62
N VAL A 31 7.49 0.86 -0.33
CA VAL A 31 7.05 1.78 0.74
C VAL A 31 7.64 3.19 0.55
N LYS A 32 8.91 3.28 0.11
CA LYS A 32 9.54 4.58 -0.17
C LYS A 32 8.99 5.21 -1.45
N LEU A 33 8.70 4.43 -2.49
CA LEU A 33 8.06 4.92 -3.72
C LEU A 33 6.65 5.45 -3.45
N ILE A 34 5.84 4.76 -2.66
CA ILE A 34 4.50 5.21 -2.24
C ILE A 34 4.57 6.60 -1.61
N ARG A 35 5.46 6.79 -0.62
CA ARG A 35 5.67 8.08 0.04
C ARG A 35 6.17 9.16 -0.92
N LEU A 36 7.04 8.80 -1.85
CA LEU A 36 7.55 9.71 -2.86
C LEU A 36 6.43 10.19 -3.80
N TYR A 37 5.61 9.27 -4.32
CA TYR A 37 4.51 9.59 -5.23
C TYR A 37 3.44 10.42 -4.56
N GLN A 38 3.03 10.09 -3.32
CA GLN A 38 2.11 10.93 -2.56
C GLN A 38 2.63 12.37 -2.39
N LYS A 39 3.93 12.53 -2.12
CA LYS A 39 4.57 13.86 -1.99
C LYS A 39 4.63 14.63 -3.32
N MET A 40 4.84 13.92 -4.43
CA MET A 40 4.82 14.50 -5.77
C MET A 40 3.40 14.95 -6.14
N MET A 41 2.38 14.16 -5.81
CA MET A 41 0.97 14.52 -5.97
C MET A 41 0.58 15.75 -5.16
N GLN A 42 1.03 15.85 -3.90
CA GLN A 42 0.87 17.07 -3.08
C GLN A 42 1.54 18.31 -3.70
N SER A 43 2.54 18.11 -4.55
CA SER A 43 3.24 19.19 -5.28
C SER A 43 2.63 19.48 -6.65
N GLY A 44 1.54 18.80 -7.04
CA GLY A 44 0.81 18.99 -8.28
C GLY A 44 1.27 18.11 -9.45
N GLU A 45 2.12 17.12 -9.22
CA GLU A 45 2.46 16.12 -10.25
C GLU A 45 1.42 14.99 -10.29
N ASP A 46 1.00 14.60 -11.50
CA ASP A 46 0.14 13.43 -11.66
C ASP A 46 0.98 12.14 -11.59
N ARG A 47 0.76 11.36 -10.53
CA ARG A 47 1.45 10.08 -10.25
C ARG A 47 0.48 9.00 -9.79
N LEU A 48 -0.82 9.17 -10.04
CA LEU A 48 -1.84 8.27 -9.53
C LEU A 48 -1.65 6.85 -10.07
N ASP A 49 -1.39 6.72 -11.38
CA ASP A 49 -1.19 5.41 -12.02
C ASP A 49 0.04 4.68 -11.48
N GLN A 50 1.16 5.39 -11.30
CA GLN A 50 2.37 4.82 -10.72
C GLN A 50 2.13 4.39 -9.26
N LEU A 51 1.43 5.21 -8.48
CA LEU A 51 1.08 4.87 -7.10
C LEU A 51 0.23 3.60 -7.04
N VAL A 52 -0.82 3.52 -7.86
CA VAL A 52 -1.66 2.32 -7.97
C VAL A 52 -0.83 1.10 -8.37
N GLN A 53 0.06 1.23 -9.34
CA GLN A 53 0.90 0.13 -9.81
C GLN A 53 1.84 -0.38 -8.71
N ILE A 54 2.51 0.52 -7.99
CA ILE A 54 3.40 0.13 -6.89
C ILE A 54 2.62 -0.55 -5.77
N CYS A 55 1.46 -0.02 -5.37
CA CYS A 55 0.64 -0.66 -4.34
C CYS A 55 0.23 -2.07 -4.76
N LYS A 56 -0.21 -2.28 -6.01
CA LYS A 56 -0.56 -3.61 -6.52
C LYS A 56 0.63 -4.57 -6.49
N GLN A 57 1.80 -4.13 -6.94
CA GLN A 57 3.01 -4.95 -6.94
C GLN A 57 3.46 -5.34 -5.53
N ASP A 58 3.32 -4.44 -4.57
CA ASP A 58 3.65 -4.71 -3.17
C ASP A 58 2.62 -5.68 -2.55
N ILE A 59 1.33 -5.51 -2.81
CA ILE A 59 0.28 -6.44 -2.38
C ILE A 59 0.49 -7.84 -2.97
N GLU A 60 0.83 -7.94 -4.25
CA GLU A 60 1.15 -9.23 -4.90
C GLU A 60 2.40 -9.89 -4.29
N LEU A 61 3.36 -9.10 -3.83
CA LEU A 61 4.58 -9.56 -3.15
C LEU A 61 4.32 -10.05 -1.71
N PHE A 62 3.18 -9.69 -1.13
CA PHE A 62 2.91 -9.90 0.30
C PHE A 62 3.13 -11.35 0.78
N PRO A 63 2.67 -12.42 0.09
CA PRO A 63 2.89 -13.78 0.55
C PRO A 63 4.37 -14.15 0.70
N ASP A 64 5.19 -13.84 -0.30
CA ASP A 64 6.63 -14.09 -0.28
C ASP A 64 7.33 -13.24 0.78
N PHE A 65 6.90 -11.98 0.93
CA PHE A 65 7.39 -11.09 1.97
C PHE A 65 7.09 -11.64 3.37
N HIS A 66 5.86 -12.07 3.61
CA HIS A 66 5.41 -12.56 4.90
C HIS A 66 6.12 -13.86 5.29
N GLU A 67 6.35 -14.77 4.35
CA GLU A 67 7.17 -15.96 4.56
C GLU A 67 8.61 -15.59 4.92
N ALA A 68 9.25 -14.72 4.14
CA ALA A 68 10.63 -14.29 4.40
C ALA A 68 10.77 -13.59 5.76
N TRP A 69 9.84 -12.70 6.11
CA TRP A 69 9.80 -12.01 7.40
C TRP A 69 9.65 -13.00 8.56
N THR A 70 8.74 -13.96 8.41
CA THR A 70 8.48 -14.98 9.42
C THR A 70 9.72 -15.83 9.69
N ILE A 71 10.44 -16.23 8.65
CA ILE A 71 11.67 -17.03 8.76
C ILE A 71 12.79 -16.21 9.43
N GLU A 72 13.03 -14.98 8.97
CA GLU A 72 14.10 -14.11 9.47
C GLU A 72 13.93 -13.81 10.97
N TYR A 73 12.69 -13.59 11.40
CA TYR A 73 12.39 -13.15 12.76
C TYR A 73 11.76 -14.22 13.66
N LEU A 74 11.54 -15.44 13.17
CA LEU A 74 10.99 -16.58 13.93
C LEU A 74 9.71 -16.23 14.72
N HIS A 75 8.80 -15.46 14.14
CA HIS A 75 7.57 -14.95 14.78
C HIS A 75 7.77 -14.08 16.03
N GLN A 76 8.98 -13.54 16.27
CA GLN A 76 9.27 -12.75 17.47
C GLN A 76 8.91 -11.26 17.32
N VAL A 77 8.68 -10.79 16.08
CA VAL A 77 8.21 -9.42 15.82
C VAL A 77 6.95 -9.43 14.97
N PRO A 78 6.04 -8.47 15.20
CA PRO A 78 4.85 -8.33 14.37
C PRO A 78 5.24 -8.02 12.92
N THR A 79 4.32 -8.32 12.00
CA THR A 79 4.43 -7.89 10.60
C THR A 79 4.65 -6.37 10.56
N PRO A 80 5.61 -5.87 9.77
CA PRO A 80 5.91 -4.45 9.75
C PRO A 80 4.83 -3.69 8.96
N TYR A 81 4.94 -2.36 8.99
CA TYR A 81 4.00 -1.47 8.32
C TYR A 81 3.87 -1.75 6.82
N PHE A 82 2.64 -2.05 6.37
CA PHE A 82 2.33 -2.41 4.98
C PHE A 82 1.27 -1.48 4.35
N PRO A 83 1.64 -0.25 3.96
CA PRO A 83 0.68 0.80 3.54
C PRO A 83 -0.08 0.48 2.26
N SER A 84 0.39 -0.46 1.45
CA SER A 84 -0.11 -0.65 0.08
C SER A 84 -1.59 -1.01 0.03
N PHE A 85 -2.08 -1.79 1.02
CA PHE A 85 -3.50 -2.12 1.15
C PHE A 85 -4.35 -0.88 1.43
N SER A 86 -3.94 -0.07 2.41
CA SER A 86 -4.73 1.10 2.82
C SER A 86 -4.70 2.21 1.79
N VAL A 87 -3.53 2.50 1.22
CA VAL A 87 -3.39 3.52 0.18
C VAL A 87 -4.21 3.16 -1.06
N LEU A 88 -4.16 1.90 -1.51
CA LEU A 88 -4.95 1.49 -2.67
C LEU A 88 -6.45 1.43 -2.36
N ALA A 89 -6.84 1.06 -1.14
CA ALA A 89 -8.24 1.08 -0.73
C ALA A 89 -8.80 2.52 -0.70
N GLU A 90 -8.03 3.50 -0.24
CA GLU A 90 -8.38 4.92 -0.30
C GLU A 90 -8.56 5.38 -1.75
N ILE A 91 -7.61 5.04 -2.64
CA ILE A 91 -7.70 5.39 -4.05
C ILE A 91 -8.96 4.80 -4.69
N TYR A 92 -9.27 3.53 -4.41
CA TYR A 92 -10.49 2.90 -4.91
C TYR A 92 -11.76 3.53 -4.33
N GLU A 93 -11.77 3.87 -3.04
CA GLU A 93 -12.86 4.58 -2.39
C GLU A 93 -13.12 5.95 -3.05
N GLU A 94 -12.06 6.74 -3.29
CA GLU A 94 -12.13 8.03 -3.98
C GLU A 94 -12.61 7.92 -5.43
N GLN A 95 -12.27 6.82 -6.12
CA GLN A 95 -12.73 6.53 -7.47
C GLN A 95 -14.16 5.96 -7.54
N GLY A 96 -14.85 5.81 -6.40
CA GLY A 96 -16.17 5.19 -6.33
C GLY A 96 -16.18 3.66 -6.54
N LYS A 97 -15.00 3.04 -6.57
CA LYS A 97 -14.78 1.59 -6.66
C LYS A 97 -14.91 0.96 -5.28
N ILE A 98 -16.10 1.12 -4.68
CA ILE A 98 -16.36 0.75 -3.29
C ILE A 98 -16.16 -0.75 -3.08
N ARG A 99 -16.56 -1.60 -4.04
CA ARG A 99 -16.40 -3.05 -3.90
C ARG A 99 -14.93 -3.45 -3.88
N GLU A 100 -14.12 -2.90 -4.78
CA GLU A 100 -12.69 -3.18 -4.83
C GLU A 100 -11.95 -2.69 -3.56
N ALA A 101 -12.39 -1.58 -2.97
CA ALA A 101 -11.88 -1.12 -1.68
C ALA A 101 -12.22 -2.09 -0.54
N ILE A 102 -13.45 -2.63 -0.52
CA ILE A 102 -13.89 -3.66 0.45
C ILE A 102 -13.05 -4.93 0.29
N ASP A 103 -12.97 -5.47 -0.93
CA ASP A 103 -12.23 -6.69 -1.24
C ASP A 103 -10.77 -6.59 -0.78
N LEU A 104 -10.16 -5.41 -0.93
CA LEU A 104 -8.79 -5.18 -0.49
C LEU A 104 -8.63 -5.13 1.03
N CYS A 105 -9.58 -4.53 1.75
CA CYS A 105 -9.55 -4.51 3.21
C CYS A 105 -9.81 -5.91 3.79
N GLU A 106 -10.72 -6.69 3.18
CA GLU A 106 -10.96 -8.09 3.55
C GLU A 106 -9.72 -8.96 3.31
N LEU A 107 -9.03 -8.75 2.18
CA LEU A 107 -7.77 -9.44 1.89
C LEU A 107 -6.70 -9.11 2.94
N ALA A 108 -6.58 -7.85 3.35
CA ALA A 108 -5.63 -7.44 4.39
C ALA A 108 -5.91 -8.12 5.74
N LEU A 109 -7.19 -8.20 6.13
CA LEU A 109 -7.61 -8.94 7.33
C LEU A 109 -7.35 -10.44 7.21
N GLY A 110 -7.58 -11.02 6.02
CA GLY A 110 -7.26 -12.43 5.74
C GLY A 110 -5.76 -12.76 5.90
N TYR A 111 -4.89 -11.75 5.74
CA TYR A 111 -3.46 -11.85 5.99
C TYR A 111 -3.04 -11.51 7.43
N GLY A 112 -3.97 -11.21 8.34
CA GLY A 112 -3.67 -10.85 9.72
C GLY A 112 -3.02 -9.47 9.86
N LEU A 113 -3.25 -8.55 8.92
CA LEU A 113 -2.68 -7.20 8.97
C LEU A 113 -3.34 -6.26 9.98
N GLU A 114 -4.35 -6.73 10.71
CA GLU A 114 -4.97 -6.02 11.84
C GLU A 114 -3.98 -5.67 12.97
N GLU A 115 -2.86 -6.39 13.08
CA GLU A 115 -1.81 -6.11 14.06
C GLU A 115 -0.73 -5.14 13.55
N THR A 116 -0.81 -4.69 12.29
CA THR A 116 0.18 -3.77 11.75
C THR A 116 -0.02 -2.34 12.26
N ILE A 117 1.09 -1.68 12.57
CA ILE A 117 1.09 -0.33 13.13
C ILE A 117 0.47 0.64 12.12
N GLY A 118 -0.62 1.30 12.52
CA GLY A 118 -1.17 2.47 11.82
C GLY A 118 -2.32 2.19 10.84
N GLU A 119 -2.85 0.97 10.81
CA GLU A 119 -4.00 0.61 9.97
C GLU A 119 -5.18 0.12 10.81
N ASP A 120 -6.40 0.60 10.51
CA ASP A 120 -7.66 0.16 11.11
C ASP A 120 -8.62 -0.28 9.99
N PHE A 121 -8.36 -1.48 9.46
CA PHE A 121 -9.18 -2.11 8.43
C PHE A 121 -10.62 -2.39 8.88
N PRO A 122 -10.89 -2.81 10.13
CA PRO A 122 -12.26 -2.97 10.61
C PRO A 122 -13.09 -1.68 10.55
N ALA A 123 -12.59 -0.56 11.05
CA ALA A 123 -13.31 0.72 10.99
C ALA A 123 -13.48 1.21 9.55
N ARG A 124 -12.51 0.93 8.68
CA ARG A 124 -12.60 1.25 7.24
C ARG A 124 -13.69 0.42 6.56
N LEU A 125 -13.78 -0.88 6.82
CA LEU A 125 -14.82 -1.75 6.29
C LEU A 125 -16.20 -1.31 6.73
N GLU A 126 -16.39 -0.94 8.00
CA GLU A 126 -17.67 -0.41 8.48
C GLU A 126 -18.13 0.80 7.64
N ARG A 127 -17.22 1.76 7.41
CA ARG A 127 -17.50 2.93 6.55
C ARG A 127 -17.81 2.54 5.10
N LEU A 128 -17.04 1.63 4.51
CA LEU A 128 -17.22 1.20 3.12
C LEU A 128 -18.53 0.44 2.92
N TYR A 129 -18.89 -0.43 3.86
CA TYR A 129 -20.16 -1.16 3.84
C TYR A 129 -21.35 -0.20 3.93
N ALA A 130 -21.29 0.80 4.81
CA ALA A 130 -22.32 1.84 4.88
C ALA A 130 -22.49 2.62 3.56
N LYS A 131 -21.43 2.78 2.77
CA LYS A 131 -21.47 3.39 1.43
C LYS A 131 -21.98 2.45 0.34
N SER A 132 -21.90 1.14 0.56
CA SER A 132 -22.34 0.11 -0.40
C SER A 132 -23.84 -0.18 -0.32
N GLU A 133 -24.49 0.15 0.81
CA GLU A 133 -25.94 0.02 0.92
C GLU A 133 -26.62 1.12 0.08
N PRO A 134 -27.57 0.78 -0.80
CA PRO A 134 -28.37 1.79 -1.49
C PRO A 134 -29.16 2.58 -0.45
N GLU A 135 -29.16 3.92 -0.55
CA GLU A 135 -30.06 4.76 0.25
C GLU A 135 -31.47 4.17 0.18
N LYS A 136 -32.00 3.74 1.33
CA LYS A 136 -33.41 3.35 1.46
C LYS A 136 -34.25 4.59 1.20
N LYS A 137 -34.59 4.83 -0.07
CA LYS A 137 -35.58 5.82 -0.50
C LYS A 137 -36.99 5.35 -0.17
#